data_AF-A0A8C3PCZ8-F1
#
_entry.id   AF-A0A8C3PCZ8-F1
#
_cell.length_a   1.000
_cell.length_b   1.000
_cell.length_c   1.000
_cell.angle_alpha   90.00
_cell.angle_beta   90.00
_cell.angle_gamma   90.00
#
_symmetry.space_group_name_H-M   'P 1'
#
loop_
_entity.id
_entity.type
_entity.pdbx_description
1 polymer ?
#
loop_
_entity_poly.entity_id
_entity_poly.type
_entity_poly.pdbx_seq_one_letter_code
_entity_poly.pdbx_strand_id
1 'polypeptide(L)'
;SGVPGGAGHQEAQGWMEVYNRSFCQPKEMLVPVSEEHPAEVEHLLAPSCVPLRRCAGCCADEGLQCVPTRMHVVVMEVMGGRAGGERNLAFVEHSACECRPSCPPCSDKRRRQDPQTCQCRCRRRSQHCQDRGLELNEHSCR
;
A
#
# COMPACT_ATOMS: atom_id res chain seq x y z
N SER A 1 -2.44 -52.09 -17.63
CA SER A 1 -3.63 -51.33 -17.24
C SER A 1 -3.28 -49.85 -17.30
N GLY A 2 -3.80 -49.15 -18.31
CA GLY A 2 -3.43 -47.77 -18.61
C GLY A 2 -4.05 -46.77 -17.64
N VAL A 3 -3.29 -45.73 -17.32
CA VAL A 3 -3.74 -44.54 -16.60
C VAL A 3 -4.59 -43.70 -17.56
N PRO A 4 -5.83 -43.28 -17.23
CA PRO A 4 -6.53 -42.29 -18.03
C PRO A 4 -5.93 -40.93 -17.73
N GLY A 5 -5.31 -40.33 -18.76
CA GLY A 5 -4.90 -38.93 -18.74
C GLY A 5 -6.12 -38.02 -18.67
N GLY A 6 -6.22 -37.24 -17.60
CA GLY A 6 -7.17 -36.14 -17.51
C GLY A 6 -6.70 -35.01 -18.43
N ALA A 7 -7.29 -34.92 -19.62
CA ALA A 7 -7.20 -33.73 -20.45
C ALA A 7 -7.96 -32.60 -19.75
N GLY A 8 -7.25 -31.77 -18.99
CA GLY A 8 -7.81 -30.54 -18.43
C GLY A 8 -8.10 -29.57 -19.57
N HIS A 9 -9.37 -29.37 -19.89
CA HIS A 9 -9.81 -28.23 -20.69
C HIS A 9 -9.42 -26.94 -19.94
N GLN A 10 -8.57 -26.11 -20.53
CA GLN A 10 -8.30 -24.77 -20.03
C GLN A 10 -9.41 -23.85 -20.53
N GLU A 11 -10.40 -23.59 -19.68
CA GLU A 11 -11.44 -22.60 -19.92
C GLU A 11 -10.90 -21.20 -19.61
N ALA A 12 -11.04 -20.27 -20.56
CA ALA A 12 -10.61 -18.89 -20.38
C ALA A 12 -11.54 -18.18 -19.39
N GLN A 13 -10.99 -17.59 -18.33
CA GLN A 13 -11.75 -16.76 -17.40
C GLN A 13 -12.33 -15.54 -18.12
N GLY A 14 -13.59 -15.21 -17.84
CA GLY A 14 -14.25 -14.06 -18.44
C GLY A 14 -13.61 -12.75 -17.99
N TRP A 15 -13.58 -11.74 -18.88
CA TRP A 15 -12.98 -10.43 -18.59
C TRP A 15 -13.50 -9.79 -17.29
N MET A 16 -14.81 -9.86 -17.04
CA MET A 16 -15.43 -9.27 -15.85
C MET A 16 -14.97 -9.98 -14.57
N GLU A 17 -14.73 -11.30 -14.62
CA GLU A 17 -14.20 -12.07 -13.49
C GLU A 17 -12.76 -11.63 -13.19
N VAL A 18 -11.94 -11.49 -14.23
CA VAL A 18 -10.55 -11.02 -14.11
C VAL A 18 -10.53 -9.62 -13.50
N TYR A 19 -11.32 -8.68 -14.04
CA TYR A 19 -11.41 -7.30 -13.55
C TYR A 19 -11.86 -7.23 -12.08
N ASN A 20 -12.94 -7.93 -11.73
CA ASN A 20 -13.49 -7.94 -10.37
C ASN A 20 -12.51 -8.53 -9.34
N ARG A 21 -11.67 -9.48 -9.77
CA ARG A 21 -10.64 -10.07 -8.91
C ARG A 21 -9.36 -9.26 -8.88
N SER A 22 -9.07 -8.45 -9.88
CA SER A 22 -7.81 -7.70 -9.96
C SER A 22 -7.91 -6.25 -9.50
N PHE A 23 -9.10 -5.63 -9.46
CA PHE A 23 -9.20 -4.22 -9.08
C PHE A 23 -8.77 -3.97 -7.62
N CYS A 24 -8.20 -2.77 -7.39
CA CYS A 24 -7.73 -2.26 -6.10
C CYS A 24 -8.79 -2.38 -5.00
N GLN A 25 -8.57 -3.30 -4.05
CA GLN A 25 -9.46 -3.52 -2.91
C GLN A 25 -8.72 -4.22 -1.76
N PRO A 26 -9.27 -4.23 -0.53
CA PRO A 26 -8.71 -5.04 0.54
C PRO A 26 -8.81 -6.53 0.22
N LYS A 27 -7.67 -7.22 0.14
CA LYS A 27 -7.57 -8.67 -0.09
C LYS A 27 -6.82 -9.32 1.07
N GLU A 28 -7.21 -10.54 1.42
CA GLU A 28 -6.48 -11.35 2.39
C GLU A 28 -5.13 -11.76 1.79
N MET A 29 -4.06 -11.49 2.52
CA MET A 29 -2.69 -11.86 2.16
C MET A 29 -1.96 -12.37 3.40
N LEU A 30 -1.08 -13.34 3.21
CA LEU A 30 -0.20 -13.83 4.27
C LEU A 30 0.99 -12.89 4.41
N VAL A 31 1.07 -12.21 5.56
CA VAL A 31 2.15 -11.27 5.87
C VAL A 31 3.10 -11.92 6.86
N PRO A 32 4.42 -11.96 6.58
CA PRO A 32 5.40 -12.48 7.53
C PRO A 32 5.40 -11.65 8.82
N VAL A 33 5.27 -12.32 9.96
CA VAL A 33 5.24 -11.64 11.28
C VAL A 33 6.56 -10.89 11.52
N SER A 34 7.66 -11.42 10.98
CA SER A 34 8.99 -10.81 11.05
C SER A 34 9.12 -9.44 10.39
N GLU A 35 8.33 -9.18 9.34
CA GLU A 35 8.36 -7.90 8.62
C GLU A 35 7.62 -6.81 9.40
N GLU A 36 6.50 -7.18 10.05
CA GLU A 36 5.67 -6.26 10.83
C GLU A 36 6.22 -6.03 12.24
N HIS A 37 6.86 -7.05 12.83
CA HIS A 37 7.42 -7.04 14.18
C HIS A 37 8.88 -7.48 14.19
N PRO A 38 9.81 -6.69 13.62
CA PRO A 38 11.24 -7.01 13.57
C PRO A 38 11.93 -6.97 14.94
N ALA A 39 11.25 -6.56 16.02
CA ALA A 39 11.74 -6.68 17.39
C ALA A 39 11.44 -8.06 18.02
N GLU A 40 10.47 -8.80 17.49
CA GLU A 40 10.02 -10.09 18.03
C GLU A 40 10.73 -11.29 17.36
N VAL A 41 11.53 -11.04 16.31
CA VAL A 41 12.29 -12.05 15.52
C VAL A 41 13.51 -12.64 16.22
N GLU A 42 13.84 -12.22 17.45
CA GLU A 42 14.81 -12.96 18.25
C GLU A 42 14.31 -14.38 18.61
N HIS A 43 13.06 -14.72 18.31
CA HIS A 43 12.44 -16.00 18.64
C HIS A 43 11.75 -16.65 17.44
N LEU A 44 11.76 -17.99 17.42
CA LEU A 44 10.93 -18.78 16.52
C LEU A 44 9.45 -18.48 16.80
N LEU A 45 8.76 -17.84 15.86
CA LEU A 45 7.33 -17.54 15.93
C LEU A 45 6.52 -18.59 15.16
N ALA A 46 5.39 -18.99 15.74
CA ALA A 46 4.45 -19.93 15.14
C ALA A 46 3.00 -19.37 15.27
N PRO A 47 2.31 -19.07 14.16
CA PRO A 47 2.79 -19.17 12.78
C PRO A 47 3.84 -18.09 12.43
N SER A 48 4.63 -18.33 11.38
CA SER A 48 5.62 -17.35 10.86
C SER A 48 4.98 -16.24 10.01
N CYS A 49 3.75 -16.44 9.56
CA CYS A 49 2.94 -15.46 8.83
C CYS A 49 1.50 -15.48 9.33
N VAL A 50 0.80 -14.34 9.19
CA VAL A 50 -0.60 -14.19 9.59
C VAL A 50 -1.45 -13.67 8.42
N PRO A 51 -2.72 -14.09 8.31
CA PRO A 51 -3.63 -13.58 7.30
C PRO A 51 -4.08 -12.16 7.65
N LEU A 52 -3.80 -11.19 6.79
CA LEU A 52 -4.24 -9.80 6.98
C LEU A 52 -4.90 -9.26 5.72
N ARG A 53 -5.92 -8.43 5.89
CA ARG A 53 -6.45 -7.62 4.79
C ARG A 53 -5.50 -6.47 4.46
N ARG A 54 -4.99 -6.46 3.24
CA ARG A 54 -4.10 -5.42 2.71
C ARG A 54 -4.63 -4.93 1.36
N CYS A 55 -4.30 -3.69 1.03
CA CYS A 55 -4.71 -3.13 -0.26
C CYS A 55 -3.87 -3.77 -1.35
N ALA A 56 -4.53 -4.42 -2.29
CA ALA A 56 -3.88 -5.11 -3.39
C ALA A 56 -4.77 -5.06 -4.64
N GLY A 57 -4.13 -5.24 -5.79
CA GLY A 57 -4.77 -5.15 -7.10
C GLY A 57 -4.17 -4.05 -7.96
N CYS A 58 -4.75 -3.88 -9.14
CA CYS A 58 -4.37 -2.86 -10.09
C CYS A 58 -5.39 -1.71 -10.14
N CYS A 59 -4.89 -0.57 -10.59
CA CYS A 59 -5.70 0.57 -11.00
C CYS A 59 -5.90 0.54 -12.51
N ALA A 60 -6.89 1.28 -13.00
CA ALA A 60 -7.16 1.36 -14.44
C ALA A 60 -6.07 2.13 -15.21
N ASP A 61 -5.28 2.94 -14.52
CA ASP A 61 -4.20 3.77 -15.06
C ASP A 61 -2.90 3.47 -14.30
N GLU A 62 -1.80 3.29 -15.02
CA GLU A 62 -0.48 2.95 -14.45
C GLU A 62 0.15 4.08 -13.63
N GLY A 63 -0.30 5.32 -13.84
CA GLY A 63 0.06 6.48 -13.02
C GLY A 63 -0.64 6.51 -11.65
N LEU A 64 -1.57 5.59 -11.39
CA LEU A 64 -2.25 5.44 -10.11
C LEU A 64 -1.66 4.30 -9.28
N GLN A 65 -1.57 4.53 -7.98
CA GLN A 65 -1.19 3.53 -6.99
C GLN A 65 -2.40 3.15 -6.13
N CYS A 66 -2.55 1.85 -5.85
CA CYS A 66 -3.53 1.35 -4.91
C CYS A 66 -3.06 1.59 -3.47
N VAL A 67 -3.74 2.47 -2.74
CA VAL A 67 -3.35 2.89 -1.39
C VAL A 67 -4.51 2.76 -0.39
N PRO A 68 -4.23 2.48 0.90
CA PRO A 68 -5.27 2.43 1.92
C PRO A 68 -5.83 3.81 2.23
N THR A 69 -7.15 3.88 2.38
CA THR A 69 -7.87 5.09 2.82
C THR A 69 -8.47 4.95 4.21
N ARG A 70 -8.68 3.71 4.65
CA ARG A 70 -9.08 3.40 6.02
C ARG A 70 -8.37 2.13 6.49
N MET A 71 -7.90 2.18 7.73
CA MET A 71 -7.20 1.09 8.40
C MET A 71 -7.64 0.97 9.86
N HIS A 72 -7.43 -0.20 10.43
CA HIS A 72 -7.67 -0.48 11.84
C HIS A 72 -6.64 -1.49 12.35
N VAL A 73 -6.48 -1.54 13.67
CA VAL A 73 -5.56 -2.47 14.33
C VAL A 73 -6.34 -3.72 14.74
N VAL A 74 -5.77 -4.88 14.45
CA VAL A 74 -6.25 -6.19 14.91
C VAL A 74 -5.17 -6.82 15.79
N VAL A 75 -5.57 -7.54 16.82
CA VAL A 75 -4.65 -8.26 17.70
C VAL A 75 -4.78 -9.73 17.39
N MET A 76 -3.65 -10.39 17.12
CA MET A 76 -3.59 -11.81 16.82
C MET A 76 -2.65 -12.51 17.78
N GLU A 77 -2.98 -13.75 18.08
CA GLU A 77 -2.18 -14.60 18.95
C GLU A 77 -1.16 -15.36 18.12
N VAL A 78 0.09 -15.31 18.56
CA VAL A 78 1.20 -16.09 18.01
C VAL A 78 1.92 -16.80 19.15
N MET A 79 2.38 -18.01 18.91
CA MET A 79 3.27 -18.70 19.82
C MET A 79 4.70 -18.28 19.53
N GLY A 80 5.50 -18.04 20.57
CA GLY A 80 6.89 -17.65 20.37
C GLY A 80 7.68 -17.46 21.66
N GLY A 81 8.95 -17.10 21.51
CA GLY A 81 9.85 -16.94 22.65
C GLY A 81 10.73 -18.16 22.94
N ARG A 82 11.76 -18.00 23.76
CA ARG A 82 12.58 -19.13 24.28
C ARG A 82 11.76 -20.12 25.12
N ALA A 83 10.63 -19.67 25.65
CA ALA A 83 9.72 -20.46 26.48
C ALA A 83 8.49 -20.99 25.72
N GLY A 84 8.33 -20.68 24.43
CA GLY A 84 7.22 -21.17 23.61
C GLY A 84 5.83 -20.75 24.12
N GLY A 85 5.68 -19.50 24.55
CA GLY A 85 4.43 -18.99 25.13
C GLY A 85 3.54 -18.26 24.11
N GLU A 86 2.25 -18.15 24.42
CA GLU A 86 1.28 -17.35 23.69
C GLU A 86 1.58 -15.85 23.83
N ARG A 87 1.49 -15.12 22.72
CA ARG A 87 1.78 -13.68 22.64
C ARG A 87 0.74 -13.00 21.76
N ASN A 88 0.27 -11.86 22.22
CA ASN A 88 -0.64 -11.02 21.45
C ASN A 88 0.15 -9.96 20.70
N LEU A 89 0.14 -10.02 19.38
CA LEU A 89 0.76 -9.04 18.50
C LEU A 89 -0.30 -8.21 17.78
N ALA A 90 -0.05 -6.91 17.67
CA ALA A 90 -0.95 -5.98 17.00
C ALA A 90 -0.53 -5.80 15.54
N PHE A 91 -1.46 -5.98 14.60
CA PHE A 91 -1.25 -5.83 13.17
C PHE A 91 -2.19 -4.78 12.58
N VAL A 92 -1.79 -4.17 11.47
CA VAL A 92 -2.64 -3.22 10.74
C VAL A 92 -3.36 -3.94 9.60
N GLU A 93 -4.70 -3.80 9.58
CA GLU A 93 -5.56 -4.20 8.48
C GLU A 93 -6.14 -3.02 7.73
N HIS A 94 -6.23 -3.15 6.41
CA HIS A 94 -6.86 -2.17 5.54
C HIS A 94 -8.34 -2.54 5.35
N SER A 95 -9.24 -1.60 5.64
CA SER A 95 -10.68 -1.80 5.46
C SER A 95 -11.22 -1.12 4.19
N ALA A 96 -10.48 -0.17 3.61
CA ALA A 96 -10.83 0.50 2.36
C ALA A 96 -9.58 0.94 1.59
N CYS A 97 -9.65 0.91 0.26
CA CYS A 97 -8.55 1.23 -0.66
C CYS A 97 -9.06 2.13 -1.79
N GLU A 98 -8.19 2.99 -2.31
CA GLU A 98 -8.48 3.81 -3.49
C GLU A 98 -7.25 3.88 -4.39
N CYS A 99 -7.50 4.07 -5.69
CA CYS A 99 -6.48 4.41 -6.67
C CYS A 99 -6.20 5.91 -6.59
N ARG A 100 -4.97 6.26 -6.20
CA ARG A 100 -4.52 7.66 -6.09
C ARG A 100 -3.30 7.91 -6.96
N PRO A 101 -3.11 9.12 -7.47
CA PRO A 101 -1.92 9.44 -8.27
C PRO A 101 -0.62 9.12 -7.52
N SER A 102 0.24 8.31 -8.15
CA SER A 102 1.60 8.04 -7.67
C SER A 102 2.45 9.25 -7.98
N CYS A 103 2.50 10.19 -7.04
CA CYS A 103 3.12 11.46 -7.31
C CYS A 103 4.65 11.40 -7.09
N PRO A 104 5.48 11.60 -8.13
CA PRO A 104 6.93 11.64 -7.97
C PRO A 104 7.35 12.90 -7.21
N PRO A 105 8.41 12.87 -6.39
CA PRO A 105 8.85 14.06 -5.67
C PRO A 105 9.22 15.20 -6.63
N CYS A 106 8.86 16.43 -6.27
CA CYS A 106 9.23 17.62 -7.05
C CYS A 106 10.75 17.79 -7.10
N SER A 107 11.29 18.10 -8.28
CA SER A 107 12.74 18.27 -8.49
C SER A 107 13.36 19.41 -7.67
N ASP A 108 12.60 20.47 -7.39
CA ASP A 108 13.02 21.60 -6.55
C ASP A 108 12.46 21.47 -5.13
N LYS A 109 13.34 21.49 -4.12
CA LYS A 109 12.97 21.48 -2.70
C LYS A 109 12.14 22.70 -2.28
N ARG A 110 12.15 23.80 -3.04
CA ARG A 110 11.29 24.98 -2.83
C ARG A 110 9.86 24.76 -3.32
N ARG A 111 9.58 23.66 -4.02
CA ARG A 111 8.24 23.29 -4.46
C ARG A 111 7.59 22.30 -3.49
N ARG A 112 6.26 22.31 -3.49
CA ARG A 112 5.36 21.40 -2.80
C ARG A 112 4.51 20.73 -3.88
N GLN A 113 4.33 19.44 -3.74
CA GLN A 113 3.43 18.70 -4.58
C GLN A 113 1.99 18.82 -4.09
N ASP A 114 1.07 18.94 -5.04
CA ASP A 114 -0.34 18.76 -4.80
C ASP A 114 -0.68 17.25 -4.73
N PRO A 115 -1.26 16.74 -3.63
CA PRO A 115 -1.53 15.30 -3.47
C PRO A 115 -2.60 14.74 -4.42
N GLN A 116 -3.42 15.59 -5.04
CA GLN A 116 -4.53 15.18 -5.90
C GLN A 116 -4.16 15.28 -7.38
N THR A 117 -3.33 16.25 -7.75
CA THR A 117 -2.96 16.51 -9.15
C THR A 117 -1.49 16.21 -9.47
N CYS A 118 -0.69 15.87 -8.46
CA CYS A 118 0.76 15.76 -8.53
C CYS A 118 1.50 17.02 -9.02
N GLN A 119 0.82 18.15 -9.19
CA GLN A 119 1.46 19.37 -9.68
C GLN A 119 2.41 19.97 -8.64
N CYS A 120 3.60 20.36 -9.08
CA CYS A 120 4.62 20.97 -8.25
C CYS A 120 4.50 22.49 -8.24
N ARG A 121 3.99 23.05 -7.14
CA ARG A 121 3.80 24.50 -6.95
C ARG A 121 4.82 25.06 -5.97
N CYS A 122 5.18 26.34 -6.05
CA CYS A 122 6.11 26.93 -5.10
C CYS A 122 5.54 26.85 -3.67
N ARG A 123 6.40 26.53 -2.68
CA ARG A 123 6.02 26.50 -1.25
C ARG A 123 5.64 27.88 -0.75
N ARG A 124 6.34 28.91 -1.23
CA ARG A 124 5.98 30.31 -0.97
C ARG A 124 4.83 30.71 -1.89
N ARG A 125 3.87 31.42 -1.31
CA ARG A 125 2.77 32.05 -2.06
C ARG A 125 3.19 33.45 -2.48
N SER A 126 2.71 33.90 -3.64
CA SER A 126 2.99 35.24 -4.16
C SER A 126 2.68 36.35 -3.14
N GLN A 127 1.58 36.21 -2.40
CA GLN A 127 1.18 37.12 -1.31
C GLN A 127 2.29 37.37 -0.29
N HIS A 128 3.00 36.33 0.15
CA HIS A 128 4.09 36.48 1.12
C HIS A 128 5.29 37.27 0.54
N CYS A 129 5.50 37.24 -0.76
CA CYS A 129 6.51 38.08 -1.41
C CYS A 129 6.01 39.53 -1.53
N GLN A 130 4.74 39.70 -1.89
CA GLN A 130 4.10 41.03 -2.02
C GLN A 130 4.12 41.81 -0.70
N ASP A 131 3.88 41.14 0.43
CA ASP A 131 3.97 41.74 1.78
C ASP A 131 5.37 42.31 2.09
N ARG A 132 6.39 41.88 1.34
CA ARG A 132 7.78 42.33 1.46
C ARG A 132 8.21 43.26 0.30
N GLY A 133 7.27 43.67 -0.55
CA GLY A 133 7.57 44.46 -1.76
C GLY A 133 8.34 43.68 -2.83
N LEU A 134 8.23 42.35 -2.84
CA LEU A 134 8.91 41.46 -3.80
C LEU A 134 7.88 40.74 -4.67
N GLU A 135 8.27 40.33 -5.88
CA GLU A 135 7.50 39.40 -6.71
C GLU A 135 8.11 38.00 -6.67
N LEU A 136 7.25 36.99 -6.52
CA LEU A 136 7.68 35.60 -6.58
C LEU A 136 7.95 35.20 -8.02
N ASN A 137 9.17 34.75 -8.31
CA ASN A 137 9.46 34.14 -9.60
C ASN A 137 8.96 32.68 -9.58
N GLU A 138 7.81 32.40 -10.20
CA GLU A 138 7.20 31.06 -10.19
C GLU A 138 8.04 29.98 -10.89
N HIS A 139 8.97 30.36 -11.78
CA HIS A 139 9.88 29.42 -12.42
C HIS A 139 10.94 28.91 -11.45
N SER A 140 11.62 29.82 -10.74
CA SER A 140 12.71 29.51 -9.80
C SER A 140 12.28 29.35 -8.34
N CYS A 141 11.02 29.67 -8.03
CA CYS A 141 10.46 29.76 -6.68
C CYS A 141 11.29 30.63 -5.73
N ARG A 142 11.79 31.77 -6.22
CA ARG A 142 12.57 32.75 -5.46
C ARG A 142 11.77 34.01 -5.19
#